data_AF-A0A7W0Q668-F1
#
_entry.id   AF-A0A7W0Q668-F1
#
_cell.length_a   1.000
_cell.length_b   1.000
_cell.length_c   1.000
_cell.angle_alpha   90.00
_cell.angle_beta   90.00
_cell.angle_gamma   90.00
#
_symmetry.space_group_name_H-M   'P 1'
#
loop_
_entity.id
_entity.type
_entity.pdbx_description
1 polymer ?
#
loop_
_entity_poly.entity_id
_entity_poly.type
_entity_poly.pdbx_seq_one_letter_code
_entity_poly.pdbx_strand_id
1 'polypeptide(L)'
;FVPPIDSRGEVTELTVVLPPGCSRTADRVRCEGSLAGDLAILGMRGDAMKILVTIERSSGVHQEWILSADAPRITIGAAARQPGLPWVRVGVDHILGGLDHLAFVIGLLLVLQLAIDRRLLFTITAFTIAHSVTLALAVLGFVEVPTAPVEACIAASVLLIAREATHREPTVIRRWPWLAAGAFGLIHGLGFAAALGELELPAASLAWSLVWFNVGVELGQLAIVVAVVGVAWLGRRLLGKRWQLGQIHRAACYVLGALAAWWLLDRVVALLTA
;
A
#
# COMPACT_ATOMS: atom_id res chain seq x y z
N PHE A 1 -7.23 -2.33 -26.23
CA PHE A 1 -6.02 -1.71 -25.63
C PHE A 1 -6.24 -0.22 -25.63
N VAL A 2 -6.50 0.36 -24.46
CA VAL A 2 -6.48 1.80 -24.26
C VAL A 2 -5.06 2.14 -23.81
N PRO A 3 -4.28 2.91 -24.59
CA PRO A 3 -2.93 3.26 -24.17
C PRO A 3 -3.01 4.12 -22.90
N PRO A 4 -2.17 3.87 -21.88
CA PRO A 4 -2.19 4.64 -20.66
C PRO A 4 -1.74 6.08 -20.94
N ILE A 5 -2.43 7.00 -20.29
CA ILE A 5 -2.14 8.43 -20.32
C ILE A 5 -1.31 8.74 -19.07
N ASP A 6 -0.19 9.43 -19.22
CA ASP A 6 0.64 9.81 -18.09
C ASP A 6 0.02 10.98 -17.29
N SER A 7 0.66 11.36 -16.19
CA SER A 7 0.20 12.46 -15.33
C SER A 7 0.21 13.85 -16.01
N ARG A 8 0.72 13.95 -17.25
CA ARG A 8 0.72 15.16 -18.08
C ARG A 8 -0.31 15.12 -19.20
N GLY A 9 -1.10 14.05 -19.30
CA GLY A 9 -2.07 13.88 -20.38
C GLY A 9 -1.46 13.34 -21.67
N GLU A 10 -0.20 12.90 -21.67
CA GLU A 10 0.47 12.34 -22.85
C GLU A 10 0.23 10.83 -22.95
N VAL A 11 -0.09 10.37 -24.15
CA VAL A 11 -0.26 8.95 -24.45
C VAL A 11 1.11 8.27 -24.38
N THR A 12 1.29 7.36 -23.43
CA THR A 12 2.52 6.56 -23.36
C THR A 12 2.49 5.50 -24.45
N GLU A 13 3.44 5.56 -25.40
CA GLU A 13 3.62 4.50 -26.40
C GLU A 13 4.11 3.22 -25.73
N LEU A 14 3.20 2.28 -25.50
CA LEU A 14 3.51 0.93 -25.04
C LEU A 14 3.46 -0.05 -26.21
N THR A 15 4.49 -0.88 -26.30
CA THR A 15 4.55 -1.96 -27.28
C THR A 15 4.21 -3.28 -26.62
N VAL A 16 3.09 -3.88 -27.01
CA VAL A 16 2.69 -5.22 -26.55
C VAL A 16 3.32 -6.28 -27.45
N VAL A 17 4.22 -7.08 -26.89
CA VAL A 17 4.84 -8.23 -27.53
C VAL A 17 4.03 -9.48 -27.15
N LEU A 18 3.46 -10.14 -28.16
CA LEU A 18 2.66 -11.34 -27.98
C LEU A 18 3.49 -12.62 -28.12
N PRO A 19 3.03 -13.75 -27.56
CA PRO A 19 3.65 -15.05 -27.79
C PRO A 19 3.73 -15.41 -29.29
N PRO A 20 4.73 -16.21 -29.70
CA PRO A 20 4.87 -16.64 -31.09
C PRO A 20 3.62 -17.40 -31.56
N GLY A 21 3.17 -17.14 -32.79
CA GLY A 21 1.95 -17.73 -33.36
C GLY A 21 0.65 -17.08 -32.89
N CYS A 22 0.72 -16.00 -32.10
CA CYS A 22 -0.42 -15.14 -31.76
C CYS A 22 -0.38 -13.83 -32.54
N SER A 23 -1.51 -13.46 -33.12
CA SER A 23 -1.72 -12.17 -33.79
C SER A 23 -2.84 -11.40 -33.10
N ARG A 24 -2.74 -10.07 -33.11
CA ARG A 24 -3.75 -9.17 -32.54
C ARG A 24 -4.62 -8.62 -33.66
N THR A 25 -5.94 -8.74 -33.49
CA THR A 25 -6.93 -8.11 -34.36
C THR A 25 -7.82 -7.24 -33.47
N ALA A 26 -7.62 -5.92 -33.53
CA ALA A 26 -8.28 -4.94 -32.66
C ALA A 26 -8.06 -5.20 -31.15
N ASP A 27 -9.12 -5.59 -30.44
CA ASP A 27 -9.20 -5.88 -29.00
C ASP A 27 -9.05 -7.38 -28.68
N ARG A 28 -9.01 -8.25 -29.71
CA ARG A 28 -8.88 -9.70 -29.53
C ARG A 28 -7.52 -10.21 -30.01
N VAL A 29 -7.01 -11.23 -29.32
CA VAL A 29 -5.80 -11.96 -29.69
C VAL A 29 -6.20 -13.34 -30.21
N ARG A 30 -5.73 -13.70 -31.40
CA ARG A 30 -5.96 -15.02 -32.02
C ARG A 30 -4.62 -15.74 -32.17
N CYS A 31 -4.55 -16.95 -31.62
CA CYS A 31 -3.39 -17.81 -31.72
C CYS A 31 -3.73 -19.04 -32.57
N GLU A 32 -2.77 -19.53 -33.36
CA GLU A 32 -2.94 -20.76 -34.15
C GLU A 32 -3.01 -22.03 -33.27
N GLY A 33 -2.58 -21.94 -32.02
CA GLY A 33 -2.68 -22.98 -31.00
C GLY A 33 -3.15 -22.45 -29.64
N SER A 34 -2.49 -22.84 -28.56
CA SER A 34 -2.79 -22.30 -27.23
C SER A 34 -2.13 -20.94 -27.01
N LEU A 35 -2.79 -20.06 -26.24
CA LEU A 35 -2.14 -18.86 -25.70
C LEU A 35 -1.13 -19.30 -24.62
N ALA A 36 0.08 -19.61 -25.07
CA ALA A 36 1.21 -20.03 -24.26
C ALA A 36 2.52 -19.43 -24.79
N GLY A 37 3.39 -19.01 -23.88
CA GLY A 37 4.66 -18.34 -24.21
C GLY A 37 4.79 -16.96 -23.57
N ASP A 38 5.83 -16.23 -23.94
CA ASP A 38 6.14 -14.93 -23.33
C ASP A 38 5.26 -13.81 -23.88
N LEU A 39 4.63 -13.07 -22.97
CA LEU A 39 4.00 -11.78 -23.24
C LEU A 39 4.82 -10.70 -22.54
N ALA A 40 5.12 -9.62 -23.26
CA ALA A 40 5.83 -8.48 -22.69
C ALA A 40 5.17 -7.16 -23.05
N ILE A 41 5.26 -6.18 -22.16
CA ILE A 41 4.84 -4.80 -22.42
C ILE A 41 6.08 -3.92 -22.29
N LEU A 42 6.56 -3.42 -23.42
CA LEU A 42 7.73 -2.57 -23.51
C LEU A 42 7.30 -1.09 -23.54
N GLY A 43 8.20 -0.19 -23.11
CA GLY A 43 7.94 1.25 -23.06
C GLY A 43 7.42 1.77 -21.71
N MET A 44 7.30 0.88 -20.70
CA MET A 44 6.96 1.28 -19.34
C MET A 44 8.06 2.18 -18.75
N ARG A 45 7.67 3.30 -18.12
CA ARG A 45 8.61 4.27 -17.54
C ARG A 45 8.29 4.50 -16.06
N GLY A 46 9.34 4.47 -15.25
CA GLY A 46 9.29 4.75 -13.81
C GLY A 46 8.63 3.64 -12.99
N ASP A 47 8.82 3.72 -11.67
CA ASP A 47 8.40 2.68 -10.71
C ASP A 47 6.89 2.72 -10.42
N ALA A 48 6.23 3.84 -10.72
CA ALA A 48 4.81 4.04 -10.47
C ALA A 48 3.91 3.33 -11.49
N MET A 49 4.38 3.12 -12.72
CA MET A 49 3.57 2.50 -13.77
C MET A 49 3.45 0.99 -13.55
N LYS A 50 2.25 0.54 -13.22
CA LYS A 50 1.90 -0.88 -13.11
C LYS A 50 0.81 -1.19 -14.12
N ILE A 51 0.99 -2.27 -14.88
CA ILE A 51 0.01 -2.71 -15.87
C ILE A 51 -0.52 -4.06 -15.45
N LEU A 52 -1.82 -4.12 -15.24
CA LEU A 52 -2.52 -5.36 -15.02
C LEU A 52 -2.83 -6.01 -16.37
N VAL A 53 -2.36 -7.24 -16.54
CA VAL A 53 -2.70 -8.08 -17.69
C VAL A 53 -3.67 -9.15 -17.22
N THR A 54 -4.91 -9.04 -17.67
CA THR A 54 -5.97 -10.03 -17.43
C THR A 54 -6.15 -10.88 -18.67
N ILE A 55 -6.06 -12.20 -18.51
CA ILE A 55 -6.32 -13.18 -19.56
C ILE A 55 -7.56 -13.98 -19.18
N GLU A 56 -8.60 -13.82 -19.99
CA GLU A 56 -9.80 -14.63 -19.94
C GLU A 56 -9.74 -15.68 -21.04
N ARG A 57 -9.67 -16.96 -20.66
CA ARG A 57 -9.73 -18.08 -21.60
C ARG A 57 -11.19 -18.48 -21.83
N SER A 58 -11.49 -19.01 -23.01
CA SER A 58 -12.83 -19.55 -23.35
C SER A 58 -13.31 -20.66 -22.42
N SER A 59 -12.42 -21.27 -21.64
CA SER A 59 -12.72 -22.24 -20.58
C SER A 59 -13.23 -21.60 -19.28
N GLY A 60 -13.38 -20.26 -19.22
CA GLY A 60 -13.74 -19.51 -18.01
C GLY A 60 -12.58 -19.34 -17.01
N VAL A 61 -11.35 -19.67 -17.40
CA VAL A 61 -10.17 -19.51 -16.55
C VAL A 61 -9.67 -18.08 -16.67
N HIS A 62 -9.69 -17.35 -15.55
CA HIS A 62 -9.14 -16.01 -15.41
C HIS A 62 -7.77 -16.05 -14.76
N GLN A 63 -6.78 -15.46 -15.42
CA GLN A 63 -5.42 -15.32 -14.90
C GLN A 63 -4.99 -13.86 -14.99
N GLU A 64 -4.33 -13.38 -13.93
CA GLU A 64 -3.92 -11.99 -13.79
C GLU A 64 -2.43 -11.92 -13.50
N TRP A 65 -1.76 -10.94 -14.11
CA TRP A 65 -0.38 -10.61 -13.84
C TRP A 65 -0.22 -9.11 -13.73
N ILE A 66 0.68 -8.68 -12.85
CA ILE A 66 1.09 -7.28 -12.78
C ILE A 66 2.48 -7.19 -13.40
N LEU A 67 2.57 -6.39 -14.46
CA LEU A 67 3.81 -6.00 -15.10
C LEU A 67 4.25 -4.64 -14.55
N SER A 68 5.55 -4.47 -14.39
CA SER A 68 6.20 -3.22 -13.97
C SER A 68 7.40 -2.94 -14.88
N ALA A 69 7.95 -1.73 -14.83
CA ALA A 69 9.13 -1.38 -15.63
C ALA A 69 10.32 -2.33 -15.38
N ASP A 70 10.49 -2.81 -14.14
CA ASP A 70 11.53 -3.78 -13.75
C ASP A 70 11.26 -5.22 -14.23
N ALA A 71 9.98 -5.57 -14.39
CA ALA A 71 9.54 -6.90 -14.77
C ALA A 71 8.48 -6.81 -15.89
N PRO A 72 8.88 -6.40 -17.11
CA PRO A 72 7.94 -6.11 -18.21
C PRO A 72 7.51 -7.36 -18.98
N ARG A 73 7.83 -8.57 -18.50
CA ARG A 73 7.56 -9.84 -19.19
C ARG A 73 6.94 -10.86 -18.26
N ILE A 74 5.95 -11.60 -18.76
CA ILE A 74 5.33 -12.76 -18.14
C ILE A 74 5.38 -13.95 -19.10
N THR A 75 5.44 -15.17 -18.57
CA THR A 75 5.32 -16.40 -19.36
C THR A 75 3.95 -17.02 -19.08
N ILE A 76 3.12 -17.09 -20.12
CA ILE A 76 1.76 -17.64 -20.06
C ILE A 76 1.85 -19.16 -20.24
N GLY A 77 1.32 -19.93 -19.28
CA GLY A 77 1.29 -21.40 -19.32
C GLY A 77 -0.04 -21.98 -18.84
N ALA A 78 -0.33 -23.22 -19.27
CA ALA A 78 -1.61 -23.91 -19.02
C ALA A 78 -1.91 -24.23 -17.54
N ALA A 79 -0.92 -24.06 -16.64
CA ALA A 79 -1.05 -24.36 -15.21
C ALA A 79 -0.64 -23.17 -14.30
N ALA A 80 -0.60 -21.94 -14.81
CA ALA A 80 -0.25 -20.79 -13.97
C ALA A 80 -1.38 -20.53 -12.95
N ARG A 81 -1.14 -20.89 -11.68
CA ARG A 81 -1.94 -20.42 -10.54
C ARG A 81 -1.90 -18.88 -10.50
N GLN A 82 -2.96 -18.24 -10.01
CA GLN A 82 -2.98 -16.79 -9.79
C GLN A 82 -1.76 -16.41 -8.93
N PRO A 83 -0.77 -15.68 -9.48
CA PRO A 83 0.45 -15.38 -8.76
C PRO A 83 0.12 -14.37 -7.65
N GLY A 84 0.23 -14.79 -6.38
CA GLY A 84 0.04 -13.90 -5.23
C GLY A 84 1.23 -12.96 -5.00
N LEU A 85 2.44 -13.36 -5.40
CA LEU A 85 3.67 -12.62 -5.14
C LEU A 85 3.70 -11.19 -5.71
N PRO A 86 3.21 -10.92 -6.94
CA PRO A 86 3.11 -9.54 -7.45
C PRO A 86 2.25 -8.65 -6.55
N TRP A 87 1.13 -9.16 -6.05
CA TRP A 87 0.25 -8.41 -5.13
C TRP A 87 0.90 -8.16 -3.77
N VAL A 88 1.70 -9.11 -3.25
CA VAL A 88 2.53 -8.88 -2.06
C VAL A 88 3.49 -7.71 -2.29
N ARG A 89 4.17 -7.64 -3.45
CA ARG A 89 5.05 -6.52 -3.78
C ARG A 89 4.28 -5.20 -3.84
N VAL A 90 3.09 -5.18 -4.45
CA VAL A 90 2.22 -4.00 -4.46
C VAL A 90 1.85 -3.54 -3.05
N GLY A 91 1.53 -4.47 -2.14
CA GLY A 91 1.24 -4.14 -0.73
C GLY A 91 2.45 -3.58 0.03
N VAL A 92 3.64 -4.14 -0.21
CA VAL A 92 4.89 -3.61 0.37
C VAL A 92 5.16 -2.20 -0.16
N ASP A 93 5.08 -2.01 -1.48
CA ASP A 93 5.32 -0.72 -2.13
C ASP A 93 4.32 0.33 -1.64
N HIS A 94 3.05 -0.04 -1.42
CA HIS A 94 2.02 0.84 -0.85
C HIS A 94 2.45 1.40 0.51
N ILE A 95 2.94 0.53 1.40
CA ILE A 95 3.36 0.96 2.74
C ILE A 95 4.67 1.75 2.72
N LEU A 96 5.63 1.37 1.87
CA LEU A 96 6.92 2.07 1.78
C LEU A 96 6.84 3.40 1.04
N GLY A 97 5.96 3.50 0.03
CA GLY A 97 5.70 4.72 -0.73
C GLY A 97 4.73 5.68 -0.03
N GLY A 98 3.83 5.16 0.82
CA GLY A 98 2.87 5.95 1.58
C GLY A 98 3.51 6.61 2.81
N LEU A 99 3.95 7.87 2.68
CA LEU A 99 4.57 8.62 3.78
C LEU A 99 3.70 8.68 5.05
N ASP A 100 2.37 8.78 4.90
CA ASP A 100 1.44 8.73 6.03
C ASP A 100 1.45 7.38 6.76
N HIS A 101 1.51 6.28 6.02
CA HIS A 101 1.54 4.93 6.60
C HIS A 101 2.86 4.70 7.36
N LEU A 102 3.98 5.11 6.76
CA LEU A 102 5.29 5.08 7.41
C LEU A 102 5.29 5.91 8.70
N ALA A 103 4.81 7.15 8.61
CA ALA A 103 4.69 8.07 9.74
C ALA A 103 3.80 7.50 10.85
N PHE A 104 2.68 6.88 10.49
CA PHE A 104 1.75 6.25 11.42
C PHE A 104 2.38 5.06 12.17
N VAL A 105 3.04 4.14 11.45
CA VAL A 105 3.72 2.98 12.06
C VAL A 105 4.85 3.43 12.99
N ILE A 106 5.66 4.42 12.57
CA ILE A 106 6.68 5.03 13.42
C ILE A 106 6.03 5.65 14.67
N GLY A 107 4.93 6.37 14.51
CA GLY A 107 4.16 6.94 15.61
C GLY A 107 3.70 5.89 16.62
N LEU A 108 3.14 4.77 16.16
CA LEU A 108 2.73 3.66 17.03
C LEU A 108 3.91 3.06 17.79
N LEU A 109 5.08 2.91 17.15
CA LEU A 109 6.31 2.47 17.82
C LEU A 109 6.74 3.45 18.91
N LEU A 110 6.64 4.75 18.66
CA LEU A 110 6.95 5.77 19.67
C LEU A 110 5.95 5.70 20.85
N VAL A 111 4.65 5.56 20.59
CA VAL A 111 3.63 5.37 21.65
C VAL A 111 3.94 4.16 22.53
N LEU A 112 4.33 3.05 21.89
CA LEU A 112 4.70 1.77 22.51
C LEU A 112 6.17 1.70 22.99
N GLN A 113 6.90 2.83 22.97
CA GLN A 113 8.28 2.93 23.47
C GLN A 113 9.26 1.94 22.80
N LEU A 114 9.05 1.64 21.53
CA LEU A 114 9.83 0.71 20.71
C LEU A 114 9.86 -0.72 21.29
N ALA A 115 8.87 -1.10 22.10
CA ALA A 115 8.75 -2.46 22.61
C ALA A 115 8.21 -3.39 21.53
N ILE A 116 9.01 -4.38 21.12
CA ILE A 116 8.55 -5.47 20.25
C ILE A 116 7.92 -6.54 21.14
N ASP A 117 6.62 -6.40 21.38
CA ASP A 117 5.84 -7.33 22.19
C ASP A 117 4.54 -7.75 21.48
N ARG A 118 3.73 -8.56 22.16
CA ARG A 118 2.43 -8.99 21.64
C ARG A 118 1.49 -7.81 21.40
N ARG A 119 1.59 -6.72 22.16
CA ARG A 119 0.72 -5.55 21.99
C ARG A 119 1.01 -4.88 20.65
N LEU A 120 2.28 -4.69 20.31
CA LEU A 120 2.67 -4.14 19.01
C LEU A 120 2.12 -4.99 17.85
N LEU A 121 2.32 -6.31 17.92
CA LEU A 121 1.84 -7.23 16.87
C LEU A 121 0.32 -7.14 16.72
N PHE A 122 -0.44 -7.24 17.82
CA PHE A 122 -1.90 -7.09 17.78
C PHE A 122 -2.34 -5.72 17.25
N THR A 123 -1.60 -4.65 17.56
CA THR A 123 -1.91 -3.30 17.05
C THR A 123 -1.70 -3.18 15.55
N ILE A 124 -0.61 -3.71 15.01
CA ILE A 124 -0.31 -3.69 13.56
C ILE A 124 -1.31 -4.57 12.80
N THR A 125 -1.57 -5.77 13.30
CA THR A 125 -2.55 -6.67 12.68
C THR A 125 -3.96 -6.08 12.75
N ALA A 126 -4.36 -5.43 13.85
CA ALA A 126 -5.66 -4.76 13.95
C ALA A 126 -5.81 -3.62 12.92
N PHE A 127 -4.75 -2.83 12.71
CA PHE A 127 -4.72 -1.83 11.64
C PHE A 127 -4.92 -2.48 10.27
N THR A 128 -4.15 -3.54 9.98
CA THR A 128 -4.20 -4.24 8.68
C THR A 128 -5.58 -4.83 8.41
N ILE A 129 -6.20 -5.48 9.40
CA ILE A 129 -7.55 -6.04 9.28
C ILE A 129 -8.57 -4.94 8.99
N ALA A 130 -8.55 -3.85 9.77
CA ALA A 130 -9.48 -2.74 9.59
C ALA A 130 -9.31 -2.04 8.23
N HIS A 131 -8.05 -1.82 7.83
CA HIS A 131 -7.67 -1.32 6.51
C HIS A 131 -8.20 -2.22 5.40
N SER A 132 -8.00 -3.54 5.53
CA SER A 132 -8.48 -4.53 4.56
C SER A 132 -10.00 -4.47 4.38
N VAL A 133 -10.74 -4.35 5.49
CA VAL A 133 -12.21 -4.29 5.47
C VAL A 133 -12.70 -3.07 4.71
N THR A 134 -12.19 -1.89 5.02
CA THR A 134 -12.64 -0.64 4.39
C THR A 134 -12.19 -0.52 2.95
N LEU A 135 -10.98 -0.99 2.63
CA LEU A 135 -10.52 -1.10 1.26
C LEU A 135 -11.43 -2.02 0.44
N ALA A 136 -11.76 -3.21 0.96
CA ALA A 136 -12.65 -4.14 0.27
C ALA A 136 -14.05 -3.54 0.05
N LEU A 137 -14.62 -2.88 1.07
CA LEU A 137 -15.93 -2.23 0.96
C LEU A 137 -15.93 -1.12 -0.08
N ALA A 138 -14.86 -0.31 -0.14
CA ALA A 138 -14.77 0.79 -1.07
C ALA A 138 -14.56 0.32 -2.52
N VAL A 139 -13.68 -0.67 -2.76
CA VAL A 139 -13.46 -1.21 -4.11
C VAL A 139 -14.69 -1.97 -4.63
N LEU A 140 -15.48 -2.59 -3.76
CA LEU A 140 -16.75 -3.23 -4.13
C LEU A 140 -17.90 -2.22 -4.34
N GLY A 141 -17.67 -0.92 -4.15
CA GLY A 141 -18.68 0.13 -4.31
C GLY A 141 -19.71 0.20 -3.17
N PHE A 142 -19.47 -0.47 -2.04
CA PHE A 142 -20.35 -0.36 -0.87
C PHE A 142 -20.15 0.93 -0.08
N VAL A 143 -18.96 1.53 -0.17
CA VAL A 143 -18.60 2.77 0.53
C VAL A 143 -17.88 3.69 -0.45
N GLU A 144 -18.51 4.82 -0.75
CA GLU A 144 -17.90 5.88 -1.56
C GLU A 144 -17.78 7.13 -0.70
N VAL A 145 -16.55 7.58 -0.48
CA VAL A 145 -16.23 8.78 0.28
C VAL A 145 -15.29 9.64 -0.55
N PRO A 146 -15.50 10.96 -0.65
CA PRO A 146 -14.57 11.84 -1.35
C PRO A 146 -13.15 11.72 -0.79
N THR A 147 -12.13 11.76 -1.65
CA THR A 147 -10.73 11.55 -1.27
C THR A 147 -10.21 12.64 -0.32
N ALA A 148 -10.53 13.91 -0.57
CA ALA A 148 -10.03 15.05 0.21
C ALA A 148 -10.30 14.95 1.74
N PRO A 149 -11.53 14.68 2.22
CA PRO A 149 -11.76 14.51 3.66
C PRO A 149 -11.08 13.27 4.23
N VAL A 150 -10.95 12.18 3.47
CA VAL A 150 -10.24 10.96 3.89
C VAL A 150 -8.77 11.27 4.14
N GLU A 151 -8.10 11.95 3.20
CA GLU A 151 -6.68 12.32 3.34
C GLU A 151 -6.45 13.25 4.54
N ALA A 152 -7.35 14.21 4.77
CA ALA A 152 -7.28 15.09 5.94
C ALA A 152 -7.43 14.29 7.25
N CYS A 153 -8.35 13.32 7.30
CA CYS A 153 -8.49 12.42 8.45
C CYS A 153 -7.26 11.52 8.66
N ILE A 154 -6.63 11.06 7.58
CA ILE A 154 -5.35 10.31 7.63
C ILE A 154 -4.27 11.19 8.27
N ALA A 155 -4.08 12.44 7.82
CA ALA A 155 -3.10 13.36 8.43
C ALA A 155 -3.41 13.63 9.91
N ALA A 156 -4.69 13.84 10.25
CA ALA A 156 -5.13 14.05 11.62
C ALA A 156 -4.82 12.84 12.52
N SER A 157 -4.96 11.61 12.01
CA SER A 157 -4.62 10.39 12.75
C SER A 157 -3.13 10.32 13.11
N VAL A 158 -2.24 10.70 12.19
CA VAL A 158 -0.78 10.73 12.42
C VAL A 158 -0.44 11.80 13.45
N LEU A 159 -1.03 13.00 13.35
CA LEU A 159 -0.83 14.09 14.31
C LEU A 159 -1.26 13.68 15.71
N LEU A 160 -2.41 13.01 15.83
CA LEU A 160 -2.94 12.54 17.10
C LEU A 160 -2.03 11.47 17.73
N ILE A 161 -1.52 10.52 16.95
CA ILE A 161 -0.55 9.52 17.43
C ILE A 161 0.78 10.19 17.83
N ALA A 162 1.26 11.18 17.07
CA ALA A 162 2.48 11.91 17.39
C ALA A 162 2.35 12.68 18.71
N ARG A 163 1.20 13.34 18.93
CA ARG A 163 0.86 13.96 20.22
C ARG A 163 0.84 12.91 21.32
N GLU A 164 0.14 11.80 21.12
CA GLU A 164 0.03 10.73 22.11
C GLU A 164 1.40 10.16 22.52
N ALA A 165 2.33 10.06 21.57
CA ALA A 165 3.69 9.59 21.82
C ALA A 165 4.52 10.50 22.75
N THR A 166 4.08 11.75 22.98
CA THR A 166 4.70 12.66 23.95
C THR A 166 4.25 12.40 25.38
N HIS A 167 3.07 11.80 25.57
CA HIS A 167 2.51 11.50 26.88
C HIS A 167 3.13 10.22 27.46
N ARG A 168 3.42 10.24 28.76
CA ARG A 168 3.92 9.07 29.51
C ARG A 168 2.85 8.41 30.37
N GLU A 169 1.80 9.15 30.69
CA GLU A 169 0.67 8.68 31.48
C GLU A 169 -0.21 7.70 30.69
N PRO A 170 -0.99 6.83 31.37
CA PRO A 170 -1.89 5.91 30.71
C PRO A 170 -3.11 6.65 30.13
N THR A 171 -3.12 6.86 28.82
CA THR A 171 -4.29 7.31 28.06
C THR A 171 -5.07 6.12 27.50
N VAL A 172 -6.24 6.38 26.92
CA VAL A 172 -7.04 5.35 26.22
C VAL A 172 -6.23 4.70 25.09
N ILE A 173 -5.52 5.50 24.29
CA ILE A 173 -4.73 5.01 23.15
C ILE A 173 -3.55 4.16 23.64
N ARG A 174 -2.87 4.56 24.72
CA ARG A 174 -1.76 3.76 25.28
C ARG A 174 -2.23 2.48 25.95
N ARG A 175 -3.43 2.49 26.52
CA ARG A 175 -4.04 1.32 27.16
C ARG A 175 -4.61 0.34 26.15
N TRP A 176 -5.16 0.84 25.05
CA TRP A 176 -5.81 0.07 23.99
C TRP A 176 -5.31 0.49 22.59
N PRO A 177 -4.01 0.35 22.31
CA PRO A 177 -3.42 0.85 21.06
C PRO A 177 -4.00 0.16 19.83
N TRP A 178 -4.41 -1.10 19.95
CA TRP A 178 -5.08 -1.86 18.89
C TRP A 178 -6.46 -1.30 18.51
N LEU A 179 -7.21 -0.70 19.44
CA LEU A 179 -8.49 -0.04 19.13
C LEU A 179 -8.24 1.23 18.32
N ALA A 180 -7.27 2.05 18.73
CA ALA A 180 -6.89 3.25 18.01
C ALA A 180 -6.37 2.91 16.61
N ALA A 181 -5.46 1.93 16.51
CA ALA A 181 -4.92 1.48 15.23
C ALA A 181 -5.98 0.85 14.32
N GLY A 182 -6.93 0.09 14.87
CA GLY A 182 -8.09 -0.40 14.12
C GLY A 182 -8.94 0.75 13.57
N ALA A 183 -9.31 1.72 14.40
CA ALA A 183 -10.10 2.88 13.97
C ALA A 183 -9.39 3.70 12.87
N PHE A 184 -8.08 3.92 13.00
CA PHE A 184 -7.29 4.60 11.98
C PHE A 184 -7.12 3.75 10.71
N GLY A 185 -6.97 2.43 10.86
CA GLY A 185 -6.94 1.49 9.73
C GLY A 185 -8.20 1.58 8.86
N LEU A 186 -9.38 1.71 9.47
CA LEU A 186 -10.64 1.93 8.72
C LEU A 186 -10.58 3.18 7.83
N ILE A 187 -9.99 4.27 8.33
CA ILE A 187 -9.87 5.52 7.57
C ILE A 187 -8.83 5.37 6.46
N HIS A 188 -7.68 4.76 6.77
CA HIS A 188 -6.57 4.60 5.83
C HIS A 188 -6.96 3.72 4.63
N GLY A 189 -7.78 2.68 4.84
CA GLY A 189 -8.23 1.79 3.77
C GLY A 189 -9.05 2.49 2.68
N LEU A 190 -9.73 3.59 3.02
CA LEU A 190 -10.45 4.41 2.05
C LEU A 190 -9.50 5.22 1.14
N GLY A 191 -8.33 5.62 1.63
CA GLY A 191 -7.39 6.46 0.90
C GLY A 191 -6.75 5.77 -0.32
N PHE A 192 -6.68 4.43 -0.30
CA PHE A 192 -6.12 3.65 -1.41
C PHE A 192 -7.18 3.07 -2.36
N ALA A 193 -8.46 3.14 -1.98
CA ALA A 193 -9.54 2.50 -2.73
C ALA A 193 -9.71 3.05 -4.14
N ALA A 194 -9.53 4.36 -4.33
CA ALA A 194 -9.64 5.00 -5.64
C ALA A 194 -8.67 4.39 -6.67
N ALA A 195 -7.42 4.15 -6.28
CA ALA A 195 -6.40 3.57 -7.17
C ALA A 195 -6.68 2.10 -7.56
N LEU A 196 -7.31 1.33 -6.67
CA LEU A 196 -7.70 -0.06 -6.95
C LEU A 196 -9.01 -0.16 -7.74
N GLY A 197 -9.94 0.77 -7.54
CA GLY A 197 -11.22 0.82 -8.26
C GLY A 197 -11.04 0.95 -9.77
N GLU A 198 -10.00 1.64 -10.22
CA GLU A 198 -9.66 1.81 -11.64
C GLU A 198 -9.27 0.49 -12.35
N LEU A 199 -8.93 -0.57 -11.62
CA LEU A 199 -8.47 -1.83 -12.20
C LEU A 199 -9.60 -2.75 -12.69
N GLU A 200 -10.87 -2.40 -12.42
CA GLU A 200 -12.09 -3.12 -12.88
C GLU A 200 -12.00 -4.65 -12.76
N LEU A 201 -11.47 -5.13 -11.63
CA LEU A 201 -11.22 -6.55 -11.39
C LEU A 201 -12.52 -7.35 -11.18
N PRO A 202 -12.65 -8.57 -11.74
CA PRO A 202 -13.68 -9.52 -11.35
C PRO A 202 -13.69 -9.78 -9.83
N ALA A 203 -14.85 -9.90 -9.20
CA ALA A 203 -14.96 -9.99 -7.73
C ALA A 203 -14.12 -11.14 -7.09
N ALA A 204 -14.02 -12.29 -7.76
CA ALA A 204 -13.26 -13.44 -7.27
C ALA A 204 -11.74 -13.20 -7.30
N SER A 205 -11.23 -12.54 -8.35
CA SER A 205 -9.82 -12.20 -8.45
C SER A 205 -9.46 -10.99 -7.60
N LEU A 206 -10.38 -10.04 -7.43
CA LEU A 206 -10.26 -8.95 -6.47
C LEU A 206 -10.05 -9.48 -5.04
N ALA A 207 -10.88 -10.42 -4.59
CA ALA A 207 -10.74 -10.99 -3.25
C ALA A 207 -9.36 -11.65 -3.04
N TRP A 208 -8.88 -12.42 -4.03
CA TRP A 208 -7.56 -13.04 -3.98
C TRP A 208 -6.43 -12.00 -3.96
N SER A 209 -6.53 -10.99 -4.81
CA SER A 209 -5.59 -9.87 -4.92
C SER A 209 -5.50 -9.08 -3.62
N LEU A 210 -6.65 -8.78 -2.99
CA LEU A 210 -6.71 -8.10 -1.70
C LEU A 210 -6.06 -8.90 -0.57
N VAL A 211 -6.22 -10.22 -0.53
CA VAL A 211 -5.55 -11.06 0.48
C VAL A 211 -4.03 -10.93 0.37
N TRP A 212 -3.48 -11.11 -0.84
CA TRP A 212 -2.02 -11.03 -1.05
C TRP A 212 -1.47 -9.61 -0.92
N PHE A 213 -2.24 -8.62 -1.33
CA PHE A 213 -1.93 -7.21 -1.08
C PHE A 213 -1.80 -6.94 0.42
N ASN A 214 -2.76 -7.38 1.24
CA ASN A 214 -2.70 -7.14 2.69
C ASN A 214 -1.59 -7.94 3.39
N VAL A 215 -1.23 -9.14 2.88
CA VAL A 215 0.01 -9.82 3.31
C VAL A 215 1.23 -8.95 3.04
N GLY A 216 1.29 -8.32 1.86
CA GLY A 216 2.33 -7.33 1.52
C GLY A 216 2.35 -6.14 2.47
N VAL A 217 1.18 -5.60 2.80
CA VAL A 217 1.03 -4.49 3.77
C VAL A 217 1.61 -4.87 5.13
N GLU A 218 1.21 -6.02 5.70
CA GLU A 218 1.70 -6.46 7.01
C GLU A 218 3.22 -6.69 6.99
N LEU A 219 3.76 -7.29 5.92
CA LEU A 219 5.21 -7.46 5.74
C LEU A 219 5.95 -6.12 5.65
N GLY A 220 5.41 -5.14 4.92
CA GLY A 220 5.97 -3.79 4.83
C GLY A 220 6.01 -3.09 6.18
N GLN A 221 4.92 -3.19 6.97
CA GLN A 221 4.86 -2.63 8.32
C GLN A 221 5.87 -3.29 9.24
N LEU A 222 5.98 -4.62 9.23
CA LEU A 222 6.96 -5.35 10.04
C LEU A 222 8.41 -5.02 9.65
N ALA A 223 8.68 -4.82 8.35
CA ALA A 223 10.00 -4.38 7.88
C ALA A 223 10.38 -3.01 8.46
N ILE A 224 9.45 -2.05 8.46
CA ILE A 224 9.65 -0.74 9.10
C ILE A 224 9.94 -0.89 10.60
N VAL A 225 9.17 -1.72 11.30
CA VAL A 225 9.36 -1.99 12.74
C VAL A 225 10.78 -2.48 13.00
N VAL A 226 11.22 -3.50 12.26
CA VAL A 226 12.56 -4.08 12.40
C VAL A 226 13.63 -3.04 12.10
N ALA A 227 13.46 -2.23 11.05
CA ALA A 227 14.40 -1.18 10.68
C ALA A 227 14.54 -0.12 11.80
N VAL A 228 13.42 0.43 12.28
CA VAL A 228 13.40 1.49 13.32
C VAL A 228 13.99 0.99 14.63
N VAL A 229 13.57 -0.19 15.09
CA VAL A 229 14.09 -0.79 16.32
C VAL A 229 15.56 -1.17 16.17
N GLY A 230 15.96 -1.69 15.01
CA GLY A 230 17.35 -2.00 14.67
C GLY A 230 18.26 -0.78 14.71
N VAL A 231 17.83 0.34 14.14
CA VAL A 231 18.54 1.63 14.22
C VAL A 231 18.66 2.10 15.66
N ALA A 232 17.56 2.04 16.43
CA ALA A 232 17.58 2.42 17.84
C ALA A 232 18.50 1.53 18.69
N TRP A 233 18.54 0.23 18.41
CA TRP A 233 19.44 -0.72 19.07
C TRP A 233 20.91 -0.48 18.70
N LEU A 234 21.20 -0.28 17.42
CA LEU A 234 22.55 -0.01 16.93
C LEU A 234 23.07 1.33 17.49
N GLY A 235 22.24 2.37 17.50
CA GLY A 235 22.56 3.66 18.10
C GLY A 235 22.93 3.54 19.58
N ARG A 236 22.16 2.76 20.36
CA ARG A 236 22.52 2.46 21.76
C ARG A 236 23.87 1.73 21.86
N ARG A 237 24.14 0.76 20.99
CA ARG A 237 25.37 -0.03 21.01
C ARG A 237 26.60 0.78 20.65
N LEU A 238 26.51 1.67 19.65
CA LEU A 238 27.64 2.45 19.15
C LEU A 238 27.89 3.73 19.95
N LEU A 239 26.84 4.40 20.41
CA LEU A 239 26.94 5.73 21.03
C LEU A 239 26.77 5.70 22.56
N GLY A 240 26.37 4.57 23.14
CA GLY A 240 26.33 4.35 24.59
C GLY A 240 25.58 5.46 25.32
N LYS A 241 26.25 6.12 26.29
CA LYS A 241 25.68 7.24 27.08
C LYS A 241 25.33 8.48 26.25
N ARG A 242 25.91 8.66 25.05
CA ARG A 242 25.55 9.75 24.13
C ARG A 242 24.20 9.48 23.46
N TRP A 243 23.75 8.23 23.41
CA TRP A 243 22.43 7.86 22.92
C TRP A 243 21.35 8.17 23.96
N GLN A 244 20.99 9.45 24.05
CA GLN A 244 19.94 9.89 24.97
C GLN A 244 18.56 9.57 24.40
N LEU A 245 18.14 8.30 24.55
CA LEU A 245 16.89 7.79 23.97
C LEU A 245 15.68 8.67 24.29
N GLY A 246 15.59 9.24 25.50
CA GLY A 246 14.50 10.13 25.87
C GLY A 246 14.50 11.49 25.14
N GLN A 247 15.67 12.02 24.76
CA GLN A 247 15.75 13.22 23.91
C GLN A 247 15.44 12.88 22.46
N ILE A 248 15.99 11.77 21.95
CA ILE A 248 15.74 11.29 20.57
C ILE A 248 14.26 10.98 20.37
N HIS A 249 13.62 10.31 21.32
CA HIS A 249 12.17 10.06 21.31
C HIS A 249 11.39 11.36 21.23
N ARG A 250 11.68 12.33 22.11
CA ARG A 250 10.98 13.62 22.09
C ARG A 250 11.18 14.36 20.77
N ALA A 251 12.41 14.39 20.26
CA ALA A 251 12.70 14.99 18.96
C ALA A 251 11.91 14.29 17.83
N ALA A 252 11.88 12.96 17.81
CA ALA A 252 11.11 12.19 16.85
C ALA A 252 9.61 12.52 16.92
N CYS A 253 9.02 12.63 18.12
CA CYS A 253 7.63 13.04 18.27
C CYS A 253 7.36 14.45 17.73
N TYR A 254 8.24 15.42 17.99
CA TYR A 254 8.07 16.79 17.49
C TYR A 254 8.23 16.88 15.97
N VAL A 255 9.20 16.17 15.39
CA VAL A 255 9.38 16.11 13.93
C VAL A 255 8.15 15.47 13.28
N LEU A 256 7.72 14.32 13.79
CA LEU A 256 6.53 13.62 13.30
C LEU A 256 5.27 14.48 13.42
N GLY A 257 5.08 15.13 14.57
CA GLY A 257 3.94 16.00 14.82
C GLY A 257 3.94 17.26 13.95
N ALA A 258 5.10 17.89 13.73
CA ALA A 258 5.21 19.06 12.86
C ALA A 258 4.90 18.70 11.40
N LEU A 259 5.44 17.57 10.91
CA LEU A 259 5.16 17.07 9.57
C LEU A 259 3.67 16.74 9.39
N ALA A 260 3.07 16.04 10.35
CA ALA A 260 1.65 15.69 10.31
C ALA A 260 0.73 16.91 10.42
N ALA A 261 1.11 17.92 11.22
CA ALA A 261 0.38 19.18 11.29
C ALA A 261 0.43 19.93 9.96
N TRP A 262 1.58 19.96 9.30
CA TRP A 262 1.73 20.56 7.98
C TRP A 262 0.87 19.82 6.94
N TRP A 263 0.93 18.49 6.87
CA TRP A 263 0.08 17.69 5.97
C TRP A 263 -1.41 17.90 6.24
N LEU A 264 -1.81 18.00 7.51
CA LEU A 264 -3.21 18.25 7.86
C LEU A 264 -3.68 19.62 7.35
N LEU A 265 -2.88 20.67 7.55
CA LEU A 265 -3.20 22.00 7.05
C LEU A 265 -3.31 22.01 5.52
N ASP A 266 -2.35 21.41 4.83
CA ASP A 266 -2.32 21.30 3.37
C ASP A 266 -3.60 20.63 2.83
N ARG A 267 -3.98 19.48 3.41
CA ARG A 267 -5.17 18.72 3.00
C ARG A 267 -6.49 19.38 3.40
N VAL A 268 -6.52 20.09 4.53
CA VAL A 268 -7.70 20.88 4.92
C VAL A 268 -7.88 22.07 3.99
N VAL A 269 -6.80 22.75 3.59
CA VAL A 269 -6.88 23.83 2.58
C VAL A 269 -7.38 23.25 1.26
N ALA A 270 -6.80 22.15 0.78
CA ALA A 270 -7.26 21.48 -0.44
C ALA A 270 -8.76 21.12 -0.38
N LEU A 271 -9.23 20.60 0.76
CA LEU A 271 -10.64 20.30 1.00
C LEU A 271 -11.55 21.54 0.94
N LEU A 272 -11.10 22.69 1.45
CA LEU A 272 -11.89 23.93 1.44
C LEU A 272 -11.88 24.64 0.08
N THR A 273 -10.93 24.31 -0.78
CA THR A 273 -10.78 24.89 -2.13
C THR A 273 -11.26 23.99 -3.27
N ALA A 274 -11.63 22.73 -2.96
CA ALA A 274 -12.22 21.77 -3.89
C ALA A 274 -13.72 22.02 -4.11
#